data_AF-A0A7L2J0W6-F1
#
_entry.id   AF-A0A7L2J0W6-F1
#
_cell.length_a   1.000
_cell.length_b   1.000
_cell.length_c   1.000
_cell.angle_alpha   90.00
_cell.angle_beta   90.00
_cell.angle_gamma   90.00
#
_symmetry.space_group_name_H-M   'P 1'
#
loop_
_entity.id
_entity.type
_entity.pdbx_description
1 polymer ?
#
loop_
_entity_poly.entity_id
_entity_poly.type
_entity_poly.pdbx_seq_one_letter_code
_entity_poly.pdbx_strand_id
1 'polypeptide(L)'
;IDSFELLYYYDEYLGHSMWYIPFFLILFIYFTGCFTPVEEESRMPVAALLLMGPSSLYYWYLVTEGQIFILYIFTFFAMMALVMHQKRKGLVLDSNGLFLFYSFIITLVLIALWVVWLWNDKILRKKYPGVIYIPEPWAFYTLHMSNLHAAKESL
;
A
#
# COMPACT_ATOMS: atom_id res chain seq x y z
N ILE A 1 -22.41 -26.94 2.54
CA ILE A 1 -21.22 -26.07 2.44
C ILE A 1 -20.26 -26.59 3.48
N ASP A 2 -19.10 -27.09 3.04
CA ASP A 2 -18.07 -27.58 3.95
C ASP A 2 -17.61 -26.42 4.85
N SER A 3 -17.44 -26.69 6.15
CA SER A 3 -17.04 -25.66 7.12
C SER A 3 -15.74 -24.95 6.72
N PHE A 4 -14.84 -25.64 6.02
CA PHE A 4 -13.61 -25.10 5.47
C PHE A 4 -13.83 -24.08 4.35
N GLU A 5 -14.80 -24.32 3.46
CA GLU A 5 -15.13 -23.39 2.37
C GLU A 5 -15.79 -22.13 2.90
N LEU A 6 -16.63 -22.26 3.93
CA LEU A 6 -17.22 -21.13 4.63
C LEU A 6 -16.19 -20.33 5.42
N LEU A 7 -15.23 -21.02 6.08
CA LEU A 7 -14.14 -20.36 6.81
C LEU A 7 -13.23 -19.61 5.84
N TYR A 8 -12.90 -20.20 4.70
CA TYR A 8 -12.14 -19.56 3.64
C TYR A 8 -12.85 -18.32 3.10
N TYR A 9 -14.15 -18.43 2.81
CA TYR A 9 -14.96 -17.28 2.39
C TYR A 9 -15.03 -16.19 3.47
N TYR A 10 -15.14 -16.56 4.74
CA TYR A 10 -15.16 -15.59 5.83
C TYR A 10 -13.81 -14.87 5.98
N ASP A 11 -12.70 -15.60 5.92
CA ASP A 11 -11.35 -15.04 6.03
C ASP A 11 -11.02 -14.12 4.85
N GLU A 12 -11.29 -14.58 3.63
CA GLU A 12 -10.95 -13.87 2.39
C GLU A 12 -11.76 -12.60 2.18
N TYR A 13 -13.04 -12.58 2.54
CA TYR A 13 -13.92 -11.42 2.29
C TYR A 13 -14.18 -10.56 3.53
N LEU A 14 -14.45 -11.18 4.68
CA LEU A 14 -14.80 -10.45 5.92
C LEU A 14 -13.56 -10.18 6.78
N GLY A 15 -12.74 -11.21 7.03
CA GLY A 15 -11.51 -11.11 7.84
C GLY A 15 -10.53 -10.09 7.26
N HIS A 16 -10.36 -10.12 5.94
CA HIS A 16 -9.55 -9.16 5.19
C HIS A 16 -9.95 -7.70 5.50
N SER A 17 -11.21 -7.35 5.29
CA SER A 17 -11.72 -5.99 5.55
C SER A 17 -11.66 -5.61 7.03
N MET A 18 -11.97 -6.56 7.92
CA MET A 18 -11.91 -6.38 9.37
C MET A 18 -10.51 -6.09 9.90
N TRP A 19 -9.46 -6.50 9.18
CA TRP A 19 -8.08 -6.20 9.56
C TRP A 19 -7.58 -4.89 8.96
N TYR A 20 -7.79 -4.67 7.66
CA TYR A 20 -7.26 -3.49 6.97
C TYR A 20 -7.98 -2.19 7.34
N ILE A 21 -9.30 -2.20 7.49
CA ILE A 21 -10.05 -0.97 7.82
C ILE A 21 -9.58 -0.38 9.17
N PRO A 22 -9.52 -1.16 10.28
CA PRO A 22 -8.99 -0.64 11.53
C PRO A 22 -7.51 -0.25 11.44
N PHE A 23 -6.69 -1.02 10.71
CA PHE A 23 -5.27 -0.69 10.53
C PHE A 23 -5.07 0.70 9.90
N PHE A 24 -5.72 0.98 8.77
CA PHE A 24 -5.64 2.27 8.10
C PHE A 24 -6.27 3.40 8.93
N LEU A 25 -7.32 3.11 9.69
CA LEU A 25 -7.94 4.07 10.60
C LEU A 25 -6.98 4.45 11.75
N ILE A 26 -6.27 3.48 12.34
CA ILE A 26 -5.28 3.74 13.38
C ILE A 26 -4.12 4.56 12.81
N LEU A 27 -3.62 4.24 11.62
CA LEU A 27 -2.59 5.04 10.94
C LEU A 27 -3.06 6.49 10.73
N PHE A 28 -4.31 6.67 10.31
CA PHE A 28 -4.88 8.01 10.12
C PHE A 28 -5.00 8.79 11.44
N ILE A 29 -5.51 8.16 12.50
CA ILE A 29 -5.57 8.78 13.84
C ILE A 29 -4.17 9.12 14.34
N TYR A 30 -3.22 8.21 14.21
CA TYR A 30 -1.82 8.45 14.55
C TYR A 30 -1.28 9.68 13.81
N PHE A 31 -1.52 9.76 12.50
CA PHE A 31 -1.09 10.87 11.67
C PHE A 31 -1.69 12.22 12.10
N THR A 32 -2.94 12.24 12.60
CA THR A 32 -3.54 13.47 13.14
C THR A 32 -2.81 14.01 14.38
N GLY A 33 -2.08 13.16 15.10
CA GLY A 33 -1.26 13.55 16.26
C GLY A 33 0.16 14.00 15.91
N CYS A 34 0.61 13.81 14.66
CA CYS A 34 1.97 14.11 14.22
C CYS A 34 2.21 15.57 13.82
N PHE A 35 1.42 16.51 14.33
CA PHE A 35 1.52 17.93 13.97
C PHE A 35 2.12 18.76 15.10
N THR A 36 3.19 19.52 14.80
CA THR A 36 3.88 20.43 15.73
C THR A 36 3.90 21.86 15.21
N PRO A 37 4.07 22.87 16.08
CA PRO A 37 4.26 24.25 15.65
C PRO A 37 5.50 24.42 14.76
N VAL A 38 5.46 25.35 13.81
CA VAL A 38 6.56 25.62 12.84
C VAL A 38 7.92 25.92 13.50
N GLU A 39 7.93 26.47 14.72
CA GLU A 39 9.16 26.79 15.45
C GLU A 39 9.96 25.53 15.85
N GLU A 40 9.32 24.36 15.90
CA GLU A 40 9.95 23.06 16.14
C GLU A 40 10.13 22.31 14.81
N GLU A 41 10.82 22.92 13.84
CA GLU A 41 11.11 22.29 12.55
C GLU A 41 11.98 21.04 12.75
N SER A 42 11.32 19.89 12.85
CA SER A 42 11.97 18.62 13.12
C SER A 42 12.53 18.05 11.82
N ARG A 43 13.85 18.01 11.70
CA ARG A 43 14.52 17.27 10.62
C ARG A 43 14.43 15.77 10.89
N MET A 44 13.99 14.99 9.90
CA MET A 44 13.95 13.54 10.02
C MET A 44 15.34 12.98 10.35
N PRO A 45 15.47 12.12 11.38
CA PRO A 45 16.74 11.47 11.69
C PRO A 45 17.15 10.56 10.54
N VAL A 46 18.46 10.40 10.32
CA VAL A 46 19.01 9.57 9.24
C VAL A 46 18.49 8.13 9.30
N ALA A 47 18.31 7.59 10.51
CA ALA A 47 17.71 6.28 10.70
C ALA A 47 16.28 6.18 10.13
N ALA A 48 15.45 7.21 10.31
CA ALA A 48 14.10 7.24 9.74
C ALA A 48 14.14 7.34 8.20
N LEU A 49 15.09 8.08 7.63
CA LEU A 49 15.28 8.12 6.18
C LEU A 49 15.67 6.74 5.61
N LEU A 50 16.56 6.01 6.30
CA LEU A 50 16.95 4.66 5.88
C LEU A 50 15.80 3.66 6.00
N LEU A 51 15.00 3.75 7.06
CA LEU A 51 13.85 2.86 7.29
C LEU A 51 12.66 3.17 6.36
N MET A 52 12.65 4.33 5.72
CA MET A 52 11.58 4.74 4.81
C MET A 52 11.48 3.80 3.61
N GLY A 53 12.61 3.34 3.06
CA GLY A 53 12.64 2.40 1.94
C GLY A 53 11.96 1.06 2.29
N PRO A 54 12.43 0.33 3.31
CA PRO A 54 11.79 -0.90 3.79
C PRO A 54 10.32 -0.70 4.17
N SER A 55 9.97 0.41 4.82
CA SER A 55 8.59 0.71 5.20
C SER A 55 7.68 0.91 3.97
N SER A 56 8.16 1.65 2.96
CA SER A 56 7.41 1.87 1.72
C SER A 56 7.22 0.58 0.94
N LEU A 57 8.24 -0.30 0.91
CA LEU A 57 8.12 -1.61 0.29
C LEU A 57 7.10 -2.50 1.02
N TYR A 58 7.06 -2.44 2.35
CA TYR A 58 6.06 -3.15 3.15
C TYR A 58 4.64 -2.68 2.80
N TYR A 59 4.41 -1.36 2.75
CA TYR A 59 3.10 -0.82 2.37
C TYR A 59 2.75 -1.12 0.91
N TRP A 60 3.71 -1.08 -0.01
CA TRP A 60 3.50 -1.48 -1.40
C TRP A 60 3.00 -2.92 -1.45
N TYR A 61 3.73 -3.86 -0.85
CA TYR A 61 3.34 -5.27 -0.79
C TYR A 61 1.96 -5.44 -0.17
N LEU A 62 1.72 -4.83 0.98
CA LEU A 62 0.47 -4.92 1.71
C LEU A 62 -0.72 -4.41 0.89
N VAL A 63 -0.55 -3.30 0.16
CA VAL A 63 -1.61 -2.72 -0.67
C VAL A 63 -1.88 -3.54 -1.93
N THR A 64 -0.82 -4.05 -2.57
CA THR A 64 -0.95 -4.83 -3.81
C THR A 64 -1.42 -6.26 -3.55
N GLU A 65 -0.94 -6.89 -2.47
CA GLU A 65 -1.32 -8.25 -2.11
C GLU A 65 -2.73 -8.27 -1.50
N GLY A 66 -3.05 -7.31 -0.61
CA GLY A 66 -4.38 -7.19 -0.02
C GLY A 66 -5.45 -6.63 -0.96
N GLN A 67 -5.11 -6.23 -2.19
CA GLN A 67 -6.05 -5.59 -3.14
C GLN A 67 -6.81 -4.39 -2.54
N ILE A 68 -6.23 -3.73 -1.54
CA ILE A 68 -6.84 -2.65 -0.75
C ILE A 68 -6.50 -1.25 -1.29
N PHE A 69 -6.18 -1.12 -2.56
CA PHE A 69 -5.75 0.15 -3.17
C PHE A 69 -6.76 1.28 -2.98
N ILE A 70 -8.06 0.96 -3.01
CA ILE A 70 -9.13 1.94 -2.78
C ILE A 70 -9.05 2.51 -1.36
N LEU A 71 -8.92 1.66 -0.35
CA LEU A 71 -8.76 2.10 1.04
C LEU A 71 -7.50 2.96 1.20
N TYR A 72 -6.39 2.48 0.65
CA TYR A 72 -5.11 3.17 0.65
C TYR A 72 -5.20 4.59 0.05
N ILE A 73 -5.81 4.74 -1.13
CA ILE A 73 -5.89 6.04 -1.80
C ILE A 73 -6.79 7.01 -1.04
N PHE A 74 -7.89 6.53 -0.44
CA PHE A 74 -8.74 7.36 0.43
C PHE A 74 -7.97 7.84 1.66
N THR A 75 -7.23 6.96 2.34
CA THR A 75 -6.41 7.36 3.48
C THR A 75 -5.33 8.34 3.06
N PHE A 76 -4.65 8.12 1.93
CA PHE A 76 -3.65 9.05 1.42
C PHE A 76 -4.23 10.43 1.11
N PHE A 77 -5.39 10.51 0.46
CA PHE A 77 -6.08 11.79 0.23
C PHE A 77 -6.51 12.46 1.52
N ALA A 78 -6.98 11.70 2.52
CA ALA A 78 -7.34 12.25 3.81
C ALA A 78 -6.10 12.82 4.55
N MET A 79 -4.96 12.11 4.50
CA MET A 79 -3.69 12.61 5.04
C MET A 79 -3.23 13.88 4.31
N MET A 80 -3.28 13.91 2.98
CA MET A 80 -2.99 15.11 2.18
C MET A 80 -3.86 16.30 2.58
N ALA A 81 -5.18 16.07 2.70
CA ALA A 81 -6.13 17.11 3.10
C ALA A 81 -5.84 17.64 4.51
N LEU A 82 -5.49 16.76 5.45
CA LEU A 82 -5.05 17.14 6.79
C LEU A 82 -3.78 17.99 6.77
N VAL A 83 -2.76 17.58 6.02
CA VAL A 83 -1.52 18.36 5.87
C VAL A 83 -1.82 19.76 5.34
N MET A 84 -2.65 19.86 4.29
CA MET A 84 -3.05 21.15 3.73
C MET A 84 -3.83 22.01 4.73
N HIS A 85 -4.75 21.40 5.49
CA HIS A 85 -5.56 22.09 6.49
C HIS A 85 -4.73 22.60 7.67
N GLN A 86 -3.83 21.76 8.20
CA GLN A 86 -3.00 22.10 9.34
C GLN A 86 -1.90 23.09 8.98
N LYS A 87 -1.35 23.00 7.76
CA LYS A 87 -0.41 24.00 7.23
C LYS A 87 -1.01 25.41 7.17
N ARG A 88 -2.31 25.53 6.84
CA ARG A 88 -3.03 26.82 6.90
C ARG A 88 -3.15 27.39 8.32
N LYS A 89 -3.02 26.55 9.35
CA LYS A 89 -3.03 26.94 10.76
C LYS A 89 -1.63 27.15 11.35
N GLY A 90 -0.58 27.08 10.53
CA GLY A 90 0.81 27.22 11.01
C GLY A 90 1.35 25.99 11.75
N LEU A 91 0.76 24.81 11.53
CA LEU A 91 1.29 23.53 12.02
C LEU A 91 1.98 22.78 10.89
N VAL A 92 3.09 22.11 11.22
CA VAL A 92 3.88 21.27 10.30
C VAL A 92 3.93 19.84 10.83
N LEU A 93 4.34 18.90 9.97
CA LEU A 93 4.53 17.51 10.39
C LEU A 93 5.83 17.36 11.20
N ASP A 94 5.77 16.60 12.28
CA ASP A 94 6.95 16.11 12.99
C ASP A 94 7.69 15.02 12.19
N SER A 95 8.81 14.52 12.72
CA SER A 95 9.63 13.50 12.07
C SER A 95 8.84 12.22 11.75
N ASN A 96 7.90 11.83 12.61
CA ASN A 96 7.10 10.62 12.45
C ASN A 96 6.01 10.79 11.39
N GLY A 97 5.35 11.94 11.38
CA GLY A 97 4.39 12.33 10.36
C GLY A 97 5.04 12.42 8.99
N LEU A 98 6.21 13.05 8.91
CA LEU A 98 7.01 13.09 7.67
C LEU A 98 7.42 11.68 7.23
N PHE A 99 7.87 10.83 8.16
CA PHE A 99 8.20 9.43 7.86
C PHE A 99 7.02 8.68 7.25
N LEU A 100 5.86 8.72 7.89
CA LEU A 100 4.66 8.01 7.43
C LEU A 100 4.18 8.56 6.08
N PHE A 101 4.12 9.88 5.95
CA PHE A 101 3.64 10.54 4.75
C PHE A 101 4.54 10.31 3.54
N TYR A 102 5.87 10.42 3.70
CA TYR A 102 6.80 10.10 2.62
C TYR A 102 6.80 8.62 2.28
N SER A 103 6.63 7.73 3.27
CA SER A 103 6.49 6.29 3.00
C SER A 103 5.27 6.00 2.14
N PHE A 104 4.14 6.66 2.38
CA PHE A 104 2.95 6.59 1.52
C PHE A 104 3.24 7.17 0.12
N ILE A 105 3.92 8.33 0.01
CA ILE A 105 4.25 8.88 -1.32
C ILE A 105 5.10 7.88 -2.14
N ILE A 106 6.15 7.32 -1.54
CA ILE A 106 7.01 6.33 -2.21
C ILE A 106 6.22 5.07 -2.56
N THR A 107 5.34 4.60 -1.65
CA THR A 107 4.44 3.48 -1.92
C THR A 107 3.58 3.72 -3.15
N LEU A 108 3.00 4.91 -3.30
CA LEU A 108 2.19 5.27 -4.47
C LEU A 108 3.02 5.24 -5.76
N VAL A 109 4.27 5.72 -5.71
CA VAL A 109 5.20 5.65 -6.85
C VAL A 109 5.53 4.19 -7.19
N LEU A 110 5.80 3.35 -6.19
CA LEU A 110 6.06 1.91 -6.40
C LEU A 110 4.85 1.21 -7.03
N ILE A 111 3.63 1.51 -6.59
CA ILE A 111 2.39 1.00 -7.21
C ILE A 111 2.31 1.46 -8.67
N ALA A 112 2.57 2.74 -8.94
CA ALA A 112 2.52 3.26 -10.31
C ALA A 112 3.56 2.58 -11.22
N LEU A 113 4.81 2.42 -10.74
CA LEU A 113 5.85 1.70 -11.48
C LEU A 113 5.47 0.24 -11.73
N TRP A 114 4.90 -0.42 -10.73
CA TRP A 114 4.42 -1.80 -10.82
C TRP A 114 3.33 -1.97 -11.87
N VAL A 115 2.31 -1.09 -11.85
CA VAL A 115 1.22 -1.09 -12.84
C VAL A 115 1.73 -0.80 -14.24
N VAL A 116 2.62 0.19 -14.40
CA VAL A 116 3.18 0.56 -15.71
C VAL A 116 4.04 -0.58 -16.27
N TRP A 117 4.85 -1.22 -15.42
CA TRP A 117 5.71 -2.32 -15.84
C TRP A 117 4.91 -3.53 -16.33
N LEU A 118 3.80 -3.85 -15.66
CA LEU A 118 2.95 -4.99 -15.99
C LEU A 118 1.80 -4.64 -16.94
N TRP A 119 1.74 -3.40 -17.43
CA TRP A 119 0.63 -2.90 -18.26
C TRP A 119 0.41 -3.69 -19.55
N ASN A 120 1.50 -4.19 -20.15
CA ASN A 120 1.51 -4.92 -21.41
C ASN A 120 1.42 -6.44 -21.24
N ASP A 121 1.37 -6.96 -20.02
CA ASP A 121 1.26 -8.41 -19.79
C ASP A 121 -0.16 -8.89 -20.10
N LYS A 122 -0.29 -9.61 -21.22
CA LYS A 122 -1.57 -10.14 -21.72
C LYS A 122 -2.16 -11.21 -20.80
N ILE A 123 -1.34 -11.92 -20.02
CA ILE A 123 -1.77 -13.01 -19.14
C ILE A 123 -2.41 -12.41 -17.88
N LEU A 124 -1.76 -11.42 -17.27
CA LEU A 124 -2.29 -10.72 -16.09
C LEU A 124 -3.54 -9.91 -16.42
N ARG A 125 -3.60 -9.25 -17.59
CA ARG A 125 -4.83 -8.55 -18.02
C ARG A 125 -6.02 -9.47 -18.25
N LYS A 126 -5.78 -10.71 -18.68
CA LYS A 126 -6.85 -11.69 -18.87
C LYS A 126 -7.39 -12.18 -17.53
N LYS A 127 -6.51 -12.35 -16.52
CA LYS A 127 -6.90 -12.75 -15.17
C LYS A 127 -7.67 -11.64 -14.43
N TYR A 128 -7.37 -10.38 -14.72
CA TYR A 128 -7.98 -9.25 -14.02
C TYR A 128 -8.51 -8.18 -14.99
N PRO A 129 -9.75 -8.34 -15.48
CA PRO A 129 -10.36 -7.39 -16.39
C PRO A 129 -10.78 -6.10 -15.65
N GLY A 130 -10.15 -4.96 -15.96
CA GLY A 130 -10.49 -3.67 -15.39
C GLY A 130 -9.58 -2.53 -15.87
N VAL A 131 -10.04 -1.28 -15.75
CA VAL A 131 -9.26 -0.08 -16.12
C VAL A 131 -8.21 0.29 -15.06
N ILE A 132 -8.52 0.01 -13.79
CA ILE A 132 -7.63 0.22 -12.64
C ILE A 132 -7.44 -1.15 -11.99
N TYR A 133 -6.49 -1.92 -12.51
CA TYR A 133 -6.10 -3.18 -11.90
C TYR A 133 -4.64 -3.13 -11.46
N ILE A 134 -4.37 -3.52 -10.22
CA ILE A 134 -3.03 -3.59 -9.65
C ILE A 134 -2.70 -5.07 -9.46
N PRO A 135 -1.74 -5.62 -10.22
CA PRO A 135 -1.34 -7.02 -10.12
C PRO A 135 -0.92 -7.42 -8.72
N GLU A 136 -1.53 -8.46 -8.15
CA GLU A 136 -1.00 -9.13 -6.95
C GLU A 136 0.43 -9.64 -7.23
N PRO A 137 1.42 -9.32 -6.39
CA PRO A 137 2.76 -9.86 -6.50
C PRO A 137 2.76 -11.39 -6.55
N TRP A 138 1.95 -12.05 -5.72
CA TRP A 138 1.88 -13.51 -5.72
C TRP A 138 1.31 -14.09 -7.01
N ALA A 139 0.30 -13.45 -7.62
CA ALA A 139 -0.20 -13.84 -8.93
C ALA A 139 0.88 -13.69 -10.02
N PHE A 140 1.71 -12.65 -9.96
CA PHE A 140 2.85 -12.49 -10.86
C PHE A 140 3.86 -13.64 -10.68
N TYR A 141 4.28 -13.92 -9.45
CA TYR A 141 5.28 -14.97 -9.18
C TYR A 141 4.79 -16.36 -9.58
N THR A 142 3.56 -16.74 -9.24
CA THR A 142 3.00 -18.05 -9.57
C THR A 142 2.84 -18.26 -11.08
N LEU A 143 2.39 -17.25 -11.82
CA LEU A 143 2.25 -17.34 -13.28
C LEU A 143 3.61 -17.36 -13.98
N HIS A 144 4.58 -16.56 -13.51
CA HIS A 144 5.89 -16.52 -14.14
C HIS A 144 6.74 -17.75 -13.81
N MET A 145 6.70 -18.25 -12.56
CA MET A 145 7.39 -19.49 -12.17
C MET A 145 6.77 -20.72 -12.80
N SER A 146 5.45 -20.81 -12.93
CA SER A 146 4.80 -21.94 -13.62
C SER A 146 5.18 -21.97 -15.11
N ASN A 147 5.25 -20.82 -15.78
CA ASN A 147 5.76 -20.72 -17.14
C ASN A 147 7.25 -21.10 -17.23
N LEU A 148 8.07 -20.71 -16.25
CA LEU A 148 9.51 -21.07 -16.22
C LEU A 148 9.71 -22.57 -16.01
N HIS A 149 8.90 -23.21 -15.16
CA HIS A 149 8.90 -24.66 -14.95
C HIS A 149 8.43 -25.41 -16.20
N ALA A 150 7.33 -24.97 -16.83
CA ALA A 150 6.83 -25.57 -18.07
C ALA A 150 7.83 -25.43 -19.23
N ALA A 151 8.55 -24.31 -19.32
CA ALA A 151 9.62 -24.10 -20.29
C ALA A 151 10.85 -25.00 -20.04
N LYS A 152 11.07 -25.42 -18.78
CA LYS A 152 12.17 -26.31 -18.40
C LYS A 152 11.85 -27.80 -18.60
N GLU A 153 10.57 -28.19 -18.54
CA GLU A 153 10.13 -29.57 -18.83
C GLU A 153 9.95 -29.86 -20.33
N SER A 154 9.95 -28.84 -21.17
CA SER A 154 9.81 -28.95 -22.64
C SER A 154 11.15 -28.94 -23.38
N LEU A 155 12.27 -29.05 -22.67
CA LEU A 155 13.64 -29.07 -23.18
C LEU A 155 14.37 -30.31 -22.67
#